data_AF-A0A2N0KS75-F1
#
_entry.id   AF-A0A2N0KS75-F1
#
_cell.length_a   1.000
_cell.length_b   1.000
_cell.length_c   1.000
_cell.angle_alpha   90.00
_cell.angle_beta   90.00
_cell.angle_gamma   90.00
#
_symmetry.space_group_name_H-M   'P 1'
#
loop_
_entity.id
_entity.type
_entity.pdbx_description
1 polymer ?
#
loop_
_entity_poly.entity_id
_entity_poly.type
_entity_poly.pdbx_seq_one_letter_code
_entity_poly.pdbx_strand_id
1 'polypeptide(L)'
;MSDLTIDPTYYRRLFSNWTGNNEALPDFPIDPKESLVALHFIMMAFEEGIDYPEEDINEGIRDRNLFAIDHVQIRLNLVNRGFLTQLGHGRRVLYRSSKSFLNRARWDPTIPGVS
;
A
#
# COMPACT_ATOMS: atom_id res chain seq x y z
N MET A 1 -10.88 -14.96 12.64
CA MET A 1 -10.53 -14.02 11.56
C MET A 1 -11.05 -14.64 10.28
N SER A 2 -11.88 -13.93 9.53
CA SER A 2 -12.31 -14.34 8.20
C SER A 2 -11.08 -14.55 7.31
N ASP A 3 -11.08 -15.62 6.53
CA ASP A 3 -9.96 -15.96 5.66
C ASP A 3 -9.90 -14.93 4.51
N LEU A 4 -9.00 -13.94 4.63
CA LEU A 4 -8.84 -12.88 3.63
C LEU A 4 -8.02 -13.39 2.46
N THR A 5 -8.64 -14.13 1.53
CA THR A 5 -7.97 -14.63 0.33
C THR A 5 -7.98 -13.59 -0.79
N ILE A 6 -6.82 -13.22 -1.31
CA ILE A 6 -6.65 -12.28 -2.41
C ILE A 6 -6.08 -13.04 -3.60
N ASP A 7 -6.94 -13.32 -4.58
CA ASP A 7 -6.56 -13.94 -5.85
C ASP A 7 -6.35 -12.89 -6.96
N PRO A 8 -5.71 -13.25 -8.09
CA PRO A 8 -5.39 -12.30 -9.15
C PRO A 8 -6.62 -11.71 -9.84
N THR A 9 -7.74 -12.43 -9.89
CA THR A 9 -9.00 -11.95 -10.48
C THR A 9 -9.60 -10.86 -9.61
N TYR A 10 -9.66 -11.09 -8.30
CA TYR A 10 -10.09 -10.11 -7.31
C TYR A 10 -9.19 -8.87 -7.34
N TYR A 11 -7.86 -9.07 -7.34
CA TYR A 11 -6.88 -8.00 -7.43
C TYR A 11 -7.14 -7.13 -8.66
N ARG A 12 -7.16 -7.71 -9.87
CA ARG A 12 -7.39 -6.98 -11.13
C ARG A 12 -8.73 -6.25 -11.17
N ARG A 13 -9.80 -6.87 -10.66
CA ARG A 13 -11.13 -6.24 -10.62
C ARG A 13 -11.12 -4.94 -9.81
N LEU A 14 -10.39 -4.89 -8.69
CA LEU A 14 -10.26 -3.66 -7.91
C LEU A 14 -9.61 -2.54 -8.73
N PHE A 15 -8.53 -2.83 -9.46
CA PHE A 15 -7.91 -1.82 -10.34
C PHE A 15 -8.86 -1.37 -11.44
N SER A 16 -9.57 -2.29 -12.09
CA SER A 16 -10.56 -1.91 -13.11
C SER A 16 -11.64 -0.99 -12.54
N ASN A 17 -12.03 -1.16 -11.28
CA ASN A 17 -12.97 -0.28 -10.60
C ASN A 17 -12.35 1.08 -10.25
N TRP A 18 -11.13 1.08 -9.67
CA TRP A 18 -10.45 2.30 -9.23
C TRP A 18 -10.01 3.19 -10.40
N THR A 19 -9.58 2.59 -11.51
CA THR A 19 -9.11 3.28 -12.72
C THR A 19 -10.16 3.33 -13.84
N GLY A 20 -11.41 2.95 -13.55
CA GLY A 20 -12.52 3.12 -14.49
C GLY A 20 -12.78 4.59 -14.82
N ASN A 21 -13.62 4.86 -15.82
CA ASN A 21 -14.01 6.22 -16.21
C ASN A 21 -14.84 6.90 -15.10
N ASN A 22 -14.15 7.41 -14.09
CA ASN A 22 -14.69 8.23 -13.03
C ASN A 22 -14.27 9.67 -13.30
N GLU A 23 -15.20 10.61 -13.22
CA GLU A 23 -14.92 12.05 -13.34
C GLU A 23 -14.04 12.58 -12.17
N ALA A 24 -13.89 11.78 -11.11
CA ALA A 24 -13.09 12.07 -9.93
C ALA A 24 -12.29 10.84 -9.48
N LEU A 25 -11.22 11.08 -8.72
CA LEU A 25 -10.48 10.00 -8.05
C LEU A 25 -11.38 9.30 -7.02
N PRO A 26 -11.32 7.96 -6.91
CA PRO A 26 -12.09 7.23 -5.91
C PRO A 26 -11.63 7.53 -4.48
N ASP A 27 -12.55 7.39 -3.52
CA ASP A 27 -12.19 7.40 -2.11
C ASP A 27 -11.28 6.22 -1.74
N PHE A 28 -10.48 6.40 -0.70
CA PHE A 28 -9.65 5.31 -0.18
C PHE A 28 -10.55 4.21 0.43
N PRO A 29 -10.31 2.90 0.16
CA PRO A 29 -11.23 1.85 0.56
C PRO A 29 -11.35 1.70 2.08
N ILE A 30 -12.60 1.60 2.57
CA ILE A 30 -12.91 1.33 3.98
C ILE A 30 -12.86 -0.17 4.26
N ASP A 31 -13.19 -1.01 3.27
CA ASP A 31 -13.12 -2.46 3.41
C ASP A 31 -11.68 -2.92 3.72
N PRO A 32 -11.45 -3.72 4.77
CA PRO A 32 -10.10 -4.11 5.18
C PRO A 32 -9.31 -4.85 4.09
N LYS A 33 -9.98 -5.64 3.25
CA LYS A 33 -9.36 -6.43 2.17
C LYS A 33 -8.96 -5.52 1.02
N GLU A 34 -9.86 -4.64 0.59
CA GLU A 34 -9.58 -3.65 -0.46
C GLU A 34 -8.49 -2.67 -0.04
N SER A 35 -8.55 -2.20 1.21
CA SER A 35 -7.52 -1.34 1.81
C SER A 35 -6.15 -2.03 1.81
N LEU A 36 -6.09 -3.33 2.08
CA LEU A 36 -4.84 -4.08 2.03
C LEU A 36 -4.28 -4.16 0.60
N VAL A 37 -5.13 -4.36 -0.40
CA VAL A 37 -4.73 -4.35 -1.82
C VAL A 37 -4.24 -2.96 -2.25
N ALA A 38 -4.94 -1.89 -1.85
CA ALA A 38 -4.55 -0.53 -2.15
C ALA A 38 -3.17 -0.18 -1.57
N LEU A 39 -2.92 -0.55 -0.31
CA LEU A 39 -1.62 -0.33 0.33
C LEU A 39 -0.51 -1.18 -0.27
N HIS A 40 -0.79 -2.45 -0.61
CA HIS A 40 0.15 -3.31 -1.33
C HIS A 40 0.58 -2.67 -2.65
N PHE A 41 -0.38 -2.16 -3.43
CA PHE A 41 -0.09 -1.49 -4.69
C PHE A 41 0.85 -0.29 -4.53
N ILE A 42 0.57 0.56 -3.53
CA ILE A 42 1.40 1.72 -3.24
C ILE A 42 2.82 1.27 -2.84
N MET A 43 2.93 0.19 -2.09
CA MET A 43 4.22 -0.36 -1.66
C MET A 43 5.07 -0.96 -2.78
N MET A 44 4.48 -1.23 -3.96
CA MET A 44 5.25 -1.64 -5.14
C MET A 44 6.22 -0.56 -5.65
N ALA A 45 6.15 0.68 -5.13
CA ALA A 45 7.15 1.72 -5.39
C ALA A 45 8.46 1.54 -4.60
N PHE A 46 8.49 0.68 -3.57
CA PHE A 46 9.62 0.58 -2.65
C PHE A 46 10.20 -0.83 -2.65
N GLU A 47 11.52 -0.91 -2.65
CA GLU A 47 12.24 -2.17 -2.49
C GLU A 47 12.23 -2.57 -1.01
N GLU A 48 12.06 -3.87 -0.74
CA GLU A 48 12.04 -4.39 0.63
C GLU A 48 13.38 -4.19 1.35
N GLY A 49 13.34 -3.76 2.61
CA GLY A 49 14.52 -3.67 3.47
C GLY A 49 15.41 -2.46 3.22
N ILE A 50 15.09 -1.64 2.22
CA ILE A 50 15.75 -0.37 1.95
C ILE A 50 15.20 0.72 2.89
N ASP A 51 16.11 1.57 3.37
CA ASP A 51 15.78 2.74 4.18
C ASP A 51 15.62 3.96 3.28
N TYR A 52 14.42 4.52 3.27
CA TYR A 52 14.10 5.73 2.52
C TYR A 52 13.93 6.92 3.45
N PRO A 53 14.42 8.12 3.08
CA PRO A 53 14.02 9.34 3.76
C PRO A 53 12.52 9.60 3.56
N GLU A 54 11.96 10.42 4.44
CA GLU A 54 10.52 10.75 4.39
C GLU A 54 10.09 11.35 3.04
N GLU A 55 10.95 12.14 2.41
CA GLU A 55 10.68 12.79 1.12
C GLU A 55 10.50 11.76 0.00
N ASP A 56 11.39 10.78 -0.09
CA ASP A 56 11.32 9.69 -1.09
C ASP A 56 10.09 8.80 -0.86
N ILE A 57 9.74 8.51 0.40
CA ILE A 57 8.48 7.82 0.72
C ILE A 57 7.27 8.61 0.23
N ASN A 58 7.26 9.91 0.47
CA ASN A 58 6.15 10.76 0.05
C ASN A 58 6.02 10.82 -1.46
N GLU A 59 7.12 10.94 -2.19
CA GLU A 59 7.10 10.91 -3.66
C GLU A 59 6.63 9.57 -4.20
N GLY A 60 7.16 8.45 -3.69
CA GLY A 60 6.72 7.11 -4.12
C GLY A 60 5.24 6.86 -3.82
N ILE A 61 4.73 7.35 -2.69
CA ILE A 61 3.29 7.29 -2.37
C ILE A 61 2.49 8.11 -3.38
N ARG A 62 2.89 9.35 -3.67
CA ARG A 62 2.16 10.22 -4.61
C ARG A 62 2.12 9.63 -6.02
N ASP A 63 3.23 9.09 -6.48
CA ASP A 63 3.34 8.48 -7.81
C ASP A 63 2.38 7.28 -8.01
N ARG A 64 2.15 6.50 -6.96
CA ARG A 64 1.26 5.32 -6.99
C ARG A 64 -0.15 5.59 -6.45
N ASN A 65 -0.45 6.78 -5.95
CA ASN A 65 -1.73 7.04 -5.32
C ASN A 65 -2.86 7.16 -6.37
N LEU A 66 -3.81 6.25 -6.31
CA LEU A 66 -5.00 6.26 -7.17
C LEU A 66 -6.22 6.90 -6.50
N PHE A 67 -6.10 7.40 -5.27
CA PHE A 67 -7.23 7.75 -4.42
C PHE A 67 -7.24 9.22 -4.02
N ALA A 68 -8.44 9.74 -3.72
CA ALA A 68 -8.68 11.09 -3.21
C ALA A 68 -8.30 11.24 -1.72
N ILE A 69 -7.13 10.74 -1.32
CA ILE A 69 -6.59 10.81 0.03
C ILE A 69 -5.17 11.39 0.01
N ASP A 70 -4.82 12.14 1.04
CA ASP A 70 -3.49 12.72 1.13
C ASP A 70 -2.40 11.65 1.40
N HIS A 71 -1.25 11.84 0.76
CA HIS A 71 -0.08 10.96 0.88
C HIS A 71 0.41 10.78 2.33
N VAL A 72 0.27 11.78 3.21
CA VAL A 72 0.61 11.66 4.64
C VAL A 72 -0.33 10.67 5.33
N GLN A 73 -1.62 10.70 5.01
CA GLN A 73 -2.60 9.75 5.56
C GLN A 73 -2.32 8.32 5.07
N ILE A 74 -1.90 8.15 3.82
CA ILE A 74 -1.44 6.85 3.31
C ILE A 74 -0.20 6.40 4.08
N ARG A 75 0.81 7.26 4.25
CA ARG A 75 2.04 6.93 4.98
C ARG A 75 1.74 6.47 6.40
N LEU A 76 0.86 7.17 7.12
CA LEU A 76 0.40 6.78 8.45
C LEU A 76 -0.28 5.41 8.43
N ASN A 77 -1.12 5.12 7.44
CA ASN A 77 -1.72 3.80 7.27
C ASN A 77 -0.68 2.71 7.01
N LEU A 78 0.32 2.97 6.18
CA LEU A 78 1.43 2.05 5.91
C LEU A 78 2.20 1.73 7.18
N VAL A 79 2.52 2.74 8.00
CA VAL A 79 3.18 2.54 9.30
C VAL A 79 2.31 1.75 10.27
N ASN A 80 1.05 2.19 10.48
CA ASN A 80 0.12 1.55 11.42
C ASN A 80 -0.19 0.09 11.05
N ARG A 81 -0.08 -0.25 9.76
CA ARG A 81 -0.34 -1.60 9.26
C ARG A 81 0.95 -2.40 9.00
N GLY A 82 2.11 -1.87 9.38
CA GLY A 82 3.39 -2.59 9.33
C GLY A 82 3.99 -2.78 7.93
N PHE A 83 3.51 -2.03 6.94
CA PHE A 83 4.14 -1.96 5.62
C PHE A 83 5.43 -1.14 5.66
N LEU A 84 5.46 -0.09 6.50
CA LEU A 84 6.63 0.72 6.79
C LEU A 84 6.98 0.65 8.27
N THR A 85 8.26 0.57 8.59
CA THR A 85 8.79 0.78 9.94
C THR A 85 9.49 2.12 9.98
N GLN A 86 9.04 3.02 10.84
CA GLN A 86 9.72 4.28 11.07
C GLN A 86 10.99 4.05 11.89
N LEU A 87 12.12 4.53 11.38
CA LEU A 87 13.42 4.47 12.03
C LEU A 87 13.86 5.88 12.44
N GLY A 88 14.08 6.07 13.74
CA GLY A 88 14.50 7.35 14.31
C GLY A 88 13.36 8.33 14.56
N HIS A 89 13.73 9.50 15.10
CA HIS A 89 12.82 10.58 15.49
C HIS A 89 13.38 11.96 15.09
N GLY A 90 12.51 12.94 14.89
CA GLY A 90 12.90 14.32 14.62
C GLY A 90 13.29 14.58 13.16
N ARG A 91 14.41 15.25 12.91
CA ARG A 91 14.80 15.72 11.55
C ARG A 91 15.43 14.66 10.65
N ARG A 92 15.66 13.44 11.14
CA ARG A 92 16.27 12.33 10.39
C ARG A 92 15.45 11.07 10.56
N VAL A 93 14.19 11.15 10.13
CA VAL A 93 13.32 9.99 10.07
C VAL A 93 13.59 9.26 8.75
N LEU A 94 13.89 7.98 8.87
CA LEU A 94 13.92 7.05 7.75
C LEU A 94 12.73 6.09 7.88
N TYR A 95 12.32 5.48 6.78
CA TYR A 95 11.32 4.44 6.76
C TYR A 95 11.88 3.23 6.05
N ARG A 96 11.72 2.08 6.69
CA ARG A 96 12.06 0.77 6.11
C ARG A 96 10.81 0.07 5.66
N SER A 97 10.75 -0.29 4.39
CA SER A 97 9.71 -1.16 3.84
C SER A 97 9.83 -2.59 4.37
N SER A 98 8.69 -3.27 4.52
CA SER A 98 8.63 -4.67 4.93
C SER A 98 7.52 -5.38 4.17
N LYS A 99 7.74 -6.63 3.76
CA LYS A 99 6.67 -7.51 3.28
C LYS A 99 5.85 -8.18 4.39
N SER A 100 6.07 -7.83 5.66
CA SER A 100 5.34 -8.44 6.79
C SER A 100 3.81 -8.28 6.70
N PHE A 101 3.33 -7.28 5.96
CA PHE A 101 1.91 -7.10 5.66
C PHE A 101 1.30 -8.27 4.87
N LEU A 102 2.10 -9.02 4.10
CA LEU A 102 1.61 -10.19 3.35
C LEU A 102 1.02 -11.24 4.29
N ASN A 103 1.47 -11.30 5.54
CA ASN A 103 0.92 -12.19 6.57
C ASN A 103 -0.51 -11.85 6.99
N ARG A 104 -1.05 -10.69 6.58
CA ARG A 104 -2.42 -10.24 6.93
C ARG A 104 -3.51 -10.85 6.04
N ALA A 105 -3.14 -11.53 4.95
CA ALA A 105 -4.06 -12.16 4.01
C ALA A 105 -3.41 -13.38 3.34
N ARG A 106 -4.22 -14.23 2.70
CA ARG A 106 -3.73 -15.31 1.84
C ARG A 106 -3.63 -14.78 0.42
N TRP A 107 -2.44 -14.36 0.03
CA TRP A 107 -2.17 -13.84 -1.31
C TRP A 107 -1.82 -14.96 -2.26
N ASP A 108 -2.38 -14.90 -3.46
CA ASP A 108 -1.91 -15.73 -4.56
C ASP A 108 -0.48 -15.28 -4.98
N PRO A 109 0.49 -16.20 -5.10
CA PRO A 109 1.88 -15.86 -5.40
C PRO A 109 2.08 -15.30 -6.82
N THR A 110 1.08 -15.40 -7.70
CA THR A 110 1.14 -14.80 -9.04
C THR A 110 0.82 -13.30 -9.04
N ILE A 111 0.39 -12.74 -7.89
CA ILE A 111 0.22 -11.30 -7.74
C ILE A 111 1.61 -10.63 -7.66
N PRO A 112 1.87 -9.56 -8.44
CA PRO A 112 3.15 -8.87 -8.41
C PRO A 112 3.54 -8.42 -7.00
N GLY A 113 4.80 -8.67 -6.62
CA GLY A 113 5.37 -8.27 -5.32
C GLY A 113 5.07 -9.20 -4.15
N VAL A 114 4.28 -10.27 -4.35
CA VAL A 114 3.99 -11.27 -3.32
C VAL A 114 5.09 -12.33 -3.20
N SER A 115 5.74 -12.68 -4.31
CA SER A 115 6.83 -13.66 -4.37
C SER A 115 8.14 -13.18 -3.76
#